data_AF-A0A8H7LFI7-F1
#
_entry.id   AF-A0A8H7LFI7-F1
#
_cell.length_a   1.000
_cell.length_b   1.000
_cell.length_c   1.000
_cell.angle_alpha   90.00
_cell.angle_beta   90.00
_cell.angle_gamma   90.00
#
_symmetry.space_group_name_H-M   'P 1'
#
loop_
_entity.id
_entity.type
_entity.pdbx_description
1 polymer ?
#
loop_
_entity_poly.entity_id
_entity_poly.type
_entity_poly.pdbx_seq_one_letter_code
_entity_poly.pdbx_strand_id
1 'polypeptide(L)'
;MQGYNNFLDRVRIAGLDFTSIHFPEPSSKMTGSTRTQLLGGFILYYLSNQGLIRPKGTRQALRGQLAGLSEALRRPRWRQTALGAINDCILGGLYEEQILEEDIATEIIPMISTPASTDPDSKSRATLFNLLTQIILKVQPSHAFKFIRDLASEECPYLNMRSSAISLLRRLVVRAFNHDPPARDDPFASQLLLEEYNPILLQSPVLEEKEAEGLKFVDTQEMNRLVEVLGFFYVLFARDGKNLTGVRSAESIKVLRNKLVVPLTKITCEQEPVLEDPSLYFAMRSISVSLERIEEIISRIES
;
A
#
# COMPACT_ATOMS: atom_id res chain seq x y z
N MET A 1 -36.04 -3.28 -20.64
CA MET A 1 -36.04 -2.10 -21.54
C MET A 1 -36.58 -0.83 -20.89
N GLN A 2 -37.64 -0.88 -20.08
CA GLN A 2 -38.25 0.31 -19.43
C GLN A 2 -37.31 1.08 -18.47
N GLY A 3 -36.42 0.38 -17.75
CA GLY A 3 -35.44 1.02 -16.86
C GLY A 3 -34.31 1.78 -17.59
N TYR A 4 -33.96 1.34 -18.81
CA TYR A 4 -32.93 1.98 -19.62
C TYR A 4 -33.41 3.33 -20.20
N ASN A 5 -34.67 3.39 -20.63
CA ASN A 5 -35.27 4.62 -21.14
C ASN A 5 -35.46 5.67 -20.03
N ASN A 6 -35.81 5.23 -18.80
CA ASN A 6 -35.92 6.11 -17.63
C ASN A 6 -34.55 6.66 -17.18
N PHE A 7 -33.49 5.84 -17.29
CA PHE A 7 -32.11 6.27 -17.08
C PHE A 7 -31.70 7.38 -18.06
N LEU A 8 -31.95 7.19 -19.37
CA LEU A 8 -31.60 8.17 -20.39
C LEU A 8 -32.38 9.48 -20.24
N ASP A 9 -33.65 9.44 -19.84
CA ASP A 9 -34.44 10.65 -19.59
C ASP A 9 -33.91 11.47 -18.40
N ARG A 10 -33.53 10.83 -17.30
CA ARG A 10 -32.94 11.53 -16.13
C ARG A 10 -31.60 12.18 -16.46
N VAL A 11 -30.81 11.52 -17.31
CA VAL A 11 -29.54 12.04 -17.82
C VAL A 11 -29.78 13.25 -18.74
N ARG A 12 -30.81 13.20 -19.60
CA ARG A 12 -31.18 14.27 -20.54
C ARG A 12 -31.76 15.50 -19.83
N ILE A 13 -32.58 15.30 -18.79
CA ILE A 13 -33.10 16.35 -17.91
C ILE A 13 -31.96 17.06 -17.15
N ALA A 14 -30.88 16.34 -16.83
CA ALA A 14 -29.67 16.90 -16.21
C ALA A 14 -28.75 17.64 -17.20
N GLY A 15 -29.11 17.74 -18.49
CA GLY A 15 -28.36 18.48 -19.51
C GLY A 15 -27.05 17.81 -19.95
N LEU A 16 -26.90 16.51 -19.75
CA LEU A 16 -25.70 15.74 -20.11
C LEU A 16 -25.97 14.93 -21.38
N ASP A 17 -25.45 15.39 -22.51
CA ASP A 17 -25.60 14.73 -23.81
C ASP A 17 -24.43 13.75 -24.06
N PHE A 18 -24.75 12.49 -24.38
CA PHE A 18 -23.78 11.39 -24.54
C PHE A 18 -23.91 10.76 -25.92
N THR A 19 -23.47 11.46 -26.95
CA THR A 19 -23.10 10.82 -28.22
C THR A 19 -21.66 10.31 -28.13
N SER A 20 -21.42 9.09 -28.62
CA SER A 20 -20.09 8.47 -28.67
C SER A 20 -19.13 9.34 -29.47
N ILE A 21 -18.10 9.88 -28.83
CA ILE A 21 -17.07 10.65 -29.54
C ILE A 21 -15.82 9.78 -29.68
N HIS A 22 -15.52 9.35 -30.91
CA HIS A 22 -14.20 8.86 -31.27
C HIS A 22 -13.21 10.03 -31.21
N PHE A 23 -12.11 9.88 -30.48
CA PHE A 23 -11.06 10.89 -30.40
C PHE A 23 -9.72 10.34 -30.90
N PRO A 24 -9.07 11.02 -31.86
CA PRO A 24 -7.68 10.75 -32.23
C PRO A 24 -6.72 11.41 -31.24
N GLU A 25 -5.61 10.75 -30.98
CA GLU A 25 -4.43 11.23 -30.23
C GLU A 25 -3.65 12.34 -31.01
N PRO A 26 -2.65 13.05 -30.42
CA PRO A 26 -2.87 14.11 -29.44
C PRO A 26 -2.04 15.37 -29.80
N SER A 27 -2.65 16.55 -29.80
CA SER A 27 -1.87 17.79 -29.70
C SER A 27 -2.53 18.74 -28.71
N SER A 28 -1.94 18.80 -27.51
CA SER A 28 -1.96 19.89 -26.54
C SER A 28 -2.94 21.05 -26.84
N LYS A 29 -4.05 21.08 -26.06
CA LYS A 29 -4.78 22.23 -25.47
C LYS A 29 -6.25 21.86 -25.27
N MET A 30 -6.58 21.29 -24.11
CA MET A 30 -7.97 20.99 -23.72
C MET A 30 -8.85 22.24 -23.80
N THR A 31 -9.95 22.16 -24.54
CA THR A 31 -11.02 23.16 -24.51
C THR A 31 -12.01 22.85 -23.37
N GLY A 32 -12.46 23.91 -22.68
CA GLY A 32 -13.15 23.86 -21.39
C GLY A 32 -14.56 23.25 -21.34
N SER A 33 -15.09 22.63 -22.39
CA SER A 33 -16.40 21.95 -22.35
C SER A 33 -16.28 20.43 -22.12
N THR A 34 -15.19 19.80 -22.57
CA THR A 34 -14.99 18.33 -22.51
C THR A 34 -14.59 17.83 -21.11
N ARG A 35 -13.93 18.68 -20.32
CA ARG A 35 -13.56 18.42 -18.90
C ARG A 35 -14.73 18.56 -17.93
N THR A 36 -15.81 19.21 -18.38
CA THR A 36 -16.96 19.63 -17.55
C THR A 36 -18.11 18.63 -17.62
N GLN A 37 -18.20 17.82 -18.70
CA GLN A 37 -19.12 16.68 -18.86
C GLN A 37 -18.68 15.41 -18.11
N LEU A 38 -17.38 15.14 -18.00
CA LEU A 38 -16.83 14.00 -17.24
C LEU A 38 -17.03 14.14 -15.72
N LEU A 39 -17.03 15.38 -15.24
CA LEU A 39 -17.36 15.74 -13.85
C LEU A 39 -18.86 15.56 -13.55
N GLY A 40 -19.75 15.72 -14.54
CA GLY A 40 -21.20 15.55 -14.39
C GLY A 40 -21.67 14.09 -14.32
N GLY A 41 -20.97 13.16 -14.99
CA GLY A 41 -21.30 11.72 -14.98
C GLY A 41 -20.91 10.99 -13.68
N PHE A 42 -19.79 11.38 -13.07
CA PHE A 42 -19.40 10.92 -11.73
C PHE A 42 -20.42 11.35 -10.66
N ILE A 43 -20.98 12.55 -10.82
CA ILE A 43 -22.02 13.13 -9.95
C ILE A 43 -23.35 12.34 -10.04
N LEU A 44 -23.77 11.84 -11.20
CA LEU A 44 -25.02 11.05 -11.34
C LEU A 44 -24.94 9.62 -10.80
N TYR A 45 -23.79 8.98 -10.91
CA TYR A 45 -23.62 7.57 -10.56
C TYR A 45 -23.58 7.36 -9.04
N TYR A 46 -22.88 8.22 -8.29
CA TYR A 46 -22.91 8.20 -6.82
C TYR A 46 -24.29 8.53 -6.25
N LEU A 47 -25.06 9.41 -6.91
CA LEU A 47 -26.43 9.75 -6.50
C LEU A 47 -27.43 8.57 -6.65
N SER A 48 -27.09 7.50 -7.38
CA SER A 48 -27.95 6.30 -7.59
C SER A 48 -27.72 5.13 -6.62
N ASN A 49 -26.84 5.28 -5.62
CA ASN A 49 -26.68 4.39 -4.46
C ASN A 49 -27.95 4.35 -3.54
N GLN A 50 -29.16 4.45 -4.10
CA GLN A 50 -30.46 4.28 -3.44
C GLN A 50 -31.40 3.33 -4.22
N GLY A 51 -31.00 2.07 -4.42
CA GLY A 51 -31.88 1.03 -4.98
C GLY A 51 -31.41 -0.40 -4.71
N LEU A 52 -32.35 -1.35 -4.63
CA LEU A 52 -32.17 -2.76 -4.20
C LEU A 52 -31.21 -3.61 -5.07
N ILE A 53 -30.81 -3.15 -6.26
CA ILE A 53 -29.98 -3.91 -7.21
C ILE A 53 -28.84 -3.00 -7.68
N ARG A 54 -27.60 -3.35 -7.35
CA ARG A 54 -26.40 -2.62 -7.80
C ARG A 54 -25.85 -3.26 -9.08
N PRO A 55 -25.70 -2.53 -10.19
CA PRO A 55 -25.08 -3.08 -11.40
C PRO A 55 -23.60 -3.33 -11.14
N LYS A 56 -23.11 -4.52 -11.50
CA LYS A 56 -21.69 -4.80 -11.45
C LYS A 56 -20.98 -3.95 -12.52
N GLY A 57 -19.96 -3.23 -12.11
CA GLY A 57 -19.07 -2.49 -13.01
C GLY A 57 -18.14 -3.47 -13.73
N THR A 58 -18.24 -3.50 -15.05
CA THR A 58 -17.29 -4.23 -15.90
C THR A 58 -15.92 -3.55 -15.88
N ARG A 59 -14.86 -4.30 -16.21
CA ARG A 59 -13.51 -3.76 -16.43
C ARG A 59 -13.48 -2.48 -17.26
N GLN A 60 -14.20 -2.48 -18.39
CA GLN A 60 -14.23 -1.35 -19.32
C GLN A 60 -14.86 -0.10 -18.69
N ALA A 61 -15.91 -0.27 -17.87
CA ALA A 61 -16.54 0.82 -17.15
C ALA A 61 -15.59 1.43 -16.11
N LEU A 62 -14.87 0.59 -15.35
CA LEU A 62 -13.91 1.08 -14.35
C LEU A 62 -12.81 1.91 -15.03
N ARG A 63 -12.17 1.36 -16.09
CA ARG A 63 -11.11 2.07 -16.84
C ARG A 63 -11.58 3.40 -17.40
N GLY A 64 -12.77 3.44 -18.00
CA GLY A 64 -13.35 4.67 -18.55
C GLY A 64 -13.55 5.79 -17.51
N GLN A 65 -13.59 5.44 -16.21
CA GLN A 65 -13.79 6.40 -15.12
C GLN A 65 -12.52 6.74 -14.35
N LEU A 66 -11.40 6.03 -14.54
CA LEU A 66 -10.17 6.25 -13.77
C LEU A 66 -9.63 7.67 -13.87
N ALA A 67 -9.64 8.27 -15.07
CA ALA A 67 -9.22 9.65 -15.25
C ALA A 67 -10.12 10.64 -14.48
N GLY A 68 -11.44 10.41 -14.48
CA GLY A 68 -12.41 11.21 -13.73
C GLY A 68 -12.25 11.04 -12.21
N LEU A 69 -12.03 9.82 -11.74
CA LEU A 69 -11.76 9.49 -10.34
C LEU A 69 -10.46 10.12 -9.85
N SER A 70 -9.40 10.06 -10.65
CA SER A 70 -8.12 10.70 -10.37
C SER A 70 -8.27 12.20 -10.18
N GLU A 71 -8.99 12.85 -11.09
CA GLU A 71 -9.27 14.29 -11.01
C GLU A 71 -10.18 14.63 -9.81
N ALA A 72 -11.16 13.79 -9.50
CA ALA A 72 -12.05 13.97 -8.36
C ALA A 72 -11.31 13.82 -7.02
N LEU A 73 -10.37 12.88 -6.89
CA LEU A 73 -9.54 12.70 -5.70
C LEU A 73 -8.65 13.91 -5.40
N ARG A 74 -8.14 14.57 -6.45
CA ARG A 74 -7.36 15.80 -6.33
C ARG A 74 -8.20 16.99 -5.82
N ARG A 75 -9.52 16.94 -5.96
CA ARG A 75 -10.44 18.02 -5.55
C ARG A 75 -11.05 17.72 -4.18
N PRO A 76 -10.74 18.50 -3.12
CA PRO A 76 -11.23 18.23 -1.77
C PRO A 76 -12.75 17.99 -1.67
N ARG A 77 -13.54 18.75 -2.43
CA ARG A 77 -15.01 18.62 -2.48
C ARG A 77 -15.50 17.24 -2.96
N TRP A 78 -14.78 16.59 -3.87
CA TRP A 78 -15.18 15.35 -4.52
C TRP A 78 -14.42 14.13 -4.02
N ARG A 79 -13.41 14.33 -3.17
CA ARG A 79 -12.52 13.28 -2.68
C ARG A 79 -13.26 12.15 -1.99
N GLN A 80 -14.14 12.46 -1.04
CA GLN A 80 -14.91 11.43 -0.32
C GLN A 80 -15.84 10.63 -1.23
N THR A 81 -16.49 11.31 -2.18
CA THR A 81 -17.30 10.66 -3.21
C THR A 81 -16.46 9.73 -4.08
N ALA A 82 -15.27 10.18 -4.51
CA ALA A 82 -14.34 9.40 -5.31
C ALA A 82 -13.84 8.17 -4.56
N LEU A 83 -13.53 8.30 -3.27
CA LEU A 83 -13.16 7.18 -2.42
C LEU A 83 -14.29 6.18 -2.24
N GLY A 84 -15.52 6.66 -1.98
CA GLY A 84 -16.69 5.81 -1.90
C GLY A 84 -16.93 5.06 -3.21
N ALA A 85 -16.82 5.73 -4.35
CA ALA A 85 -16.96 5.11 -5.66
C ALA A 85 -15.88 4.06 -5.94
N ILE A 86 -14.61 4.34 -5.62
CA ILE A 86 -13.51 3.38 -5.78
C ILE A 86 -13.73 2.17 -4.86
N ASN A 87 -14.12 2.40 -3.62
CA ASN A 87 -14.42 1.34 -2.66
C ASN A 87 -15.60 0.49 -3.12
N ASP A 88 -16.71 1.08 -3.54
CA ASP A 88 -17.87 0.34 -4.05
C ASP A 88 -17.55 -0.42 -5.33
N CYS A 89 -16.86 0.24 -6.28
CA CYS A 89 -16.47 -0.36 -7.55
C CYS A 89 -15.53 -1.54 -7.34
N ILE A 90 -14.44 -1.38 -6.59
CA ILE A 90 -13.39 -2.39 -6.48
C ILE A 90 -13.69 -3.41 -5.38
N LEU A 91 -14.21 -2.97 -4.24
CA LEU A 91 -14.30 -3.77 -3.01
C LEU A 91 -15.74 -4.17 -2.67
N GLY A 92 -16.74 -3.35 -3.03
CA GLY A 92 -18.16 -3.57 -2.77
C GLY A 92 -18.86 -4.62 -3.64
N GLY A 93 -18.11 -5.48 -4.33
CA GLY A 93 -18.65 -6.55 -5.18
C GLY A 93 -19.28 -6.07 -6.49
N LEU A 94 -19.10 -4.79 -6.83
CA LEU A 94 -19.46 -4.28 -8.14
C LEU A 94 -18.42 -4.67 -9.19
N TYR A 95 -17.16 -4.88 -8.81
CA TYR A 95 -16.20 -5.52 -9.70
C TYR A 95 -16.60 -6.98 -9.90
N GLU A 96 -16.87 -7.36 -11.16
CA GLU A 96 -17.26 -8.74 -11.48
C GLU A 96 -16.16 -9.74 -11.17
N GLU A 97 -14.91 -9.33 -11.37
CA GLU A 97 -13.75 -10.19 -11.15
C GLU A 97 -13.39 -10.27 -9.66
N GLN A 98 -13.03 -11.48 -9.23
CA GLN A 98 -12.51 -11.70 -7.88
C GLN A 98 -11.13 -11.07 -7.70
N ILE A 99 -10.39 -10.91 -8.79
CA ILE A 99 -9.01 -10.46 -8.84
C ILE A 99 -8.96 -9.18 -9.68
N LEU A 100 -8.28 -8.15 -9.17
CA LEU A 100 -8.02 -6.92 -9.88
C LEU A 100 -6.82 -7.12 -10.82
N GLU A 101 -7.03 -6.87 -12.11
CA GLU A 101 -5.99 -7.01 -13.13
C GLU A 101 -4.87 -5.97 -12.97
N GLU A 102 -3.67 -6.38 -13.40
CA GLU A 102 -2.44 -5.60 -13.23
C GLU A 102 -2.53 -4.21 -13.83
N ASP A 103 -3.06 -4.10 -15.05
CA ASP A 103 -3.12 -2.85 -15.79
C ASP A 103 -4.03 -1.80 -15.12
N ILE A 104 -5.13 -2.24 -14.51
CA ILE A 104 -5.98 -1.37 -13.69
C ILE A 104 -5.26 -1.02 -12.38
N ALA A 105 -4.62 -1.99 -11.73
CA ALA A 105 -3.89 -1.76 -10.49
C ALA A 105 -2.75 -0.75 -10.69
N THR A 106 -2.02 -0.81 -11.80
CA THR A 106 -0.95 0.13 -12.17
C THR A 106 -1.46 1.57 -12.27
N GLU A 107 -2.70 1.78 -12.72
CA GLU A 107 -3.31 3.11 -12.80
C GLU A 107 -3.83 3.60 -11.43
N ILE A 108 -4.43 2.70 -10.64
CA ILE A 108 -5.09 3.05 -9.37
C ILE A 108 -4.11 3.19 -8.20
N ILE A 109 -3.08 2.35 -8.12
CA ILE A 109 -2.16 2.34 -6.98
C ILE A 109 -1.48 3.71 -6.80
N PRO A 110 -0.87 4.33 -7.82
CA PRO A 110 -0.32 5.69 -7.69
C PRO A 110 -1.39 6.74 -7.37
N MET A 111 -2.60 6.57 -7.90
CA MET A 111 -3.74 7.47 -7.67
C MET A 111 -4.13 7.53 -6.18
N ILE A 112 -3.98 6.42 -5.46
CA ILE A 112 -4.31 6.32 -4.02
C ILE A 112 -3.08 6.51 -3.14
N SER A 113 -1.92 5.96 -3.51
CA SER A 113 -0.71 6.00 -2.67
C SER A 113 -0.18 7.42 -2.50
N THR A 114 -0.17 8.25 -3.55
CA THR A 114 0.26 9.65 -3.45
C THR A 114 -0.57 10.43 -2.41
N PRO A 115 -1.91 10.52 -2.51
CA PRO A 115 -2.68 11.23 -1.49
C PRO A 115 -2.65 10.51 -0.12
N ALA A 116 -2.51 9.18 -0.06
CA ALA A 116 -2.31 8.49 1.22
C ALA A 116 -1.05 8.98 1.95
N SER A 117 -0.04 9.42 1.20
CA SER A 117 1.20 9.98 1.73
C SER A 117 1.14 11.46 2.02
N THR A 118 0.48 12.25 1.16
CA THR A 118 0.62 13.72 1.16
C THR A 118 -0.61 14.47 1.67
N ASP A 119 -1.74 13.80 1.93
CA ASP A 119 -2.94 14.49 2.42
C ASP A 119 -2.65 15.14 3.80
N PRO A 120 -2.97 16.42 4.02
CA PRO A 120 -2.72 17.08 5.30
C PRO A 120 -3.48 16.44 6.47
N ASP A 121 -4.66 15.87 6.22
CA ASP A 121 -5.47 15.23 7.26
C ASP A 121 -5.03 13.78 7.50
N SER A 122 -4.67 13.47 8.75
CA SER A 122 -4.21 12.13 9.14
C SER A 122 -5.30 11.06 9.00
N LYS A 123 -6.57 11.41 9.22
CA LYS A 123 -7.69 10.48 9.05
C LYS A 123 -7.92 10.14 7.58
N SER A 124 -7.82 11.14 6.70
CA SER A 124 -7.85 10.94 5.24
C SER A 124 -6.72 10.03 4.79
N ARG A 125 -5.47 10.29 5.22
CA ARG A 125 -4.31 9.43 4.93
C ARG A 125 -4.55 7.97 5.34
N ALA A 126 -5.06 7.75 6.56
CA ALA A 126 -5.36 6.40 7.04
C ALA A 126 -6.47 5.71 6.22
N THR A 127 -7.51 6.44 5.82
CA THR A 127 -8.59 5.92 4.96
C THR A 127 -8.07 5.52 3.59
N LEU A 128 -7.25 6.37 2.97
CA LEU A 128 -6.61 6.11 1.69
C LEU A 128 -5.65 4.91 1.77
N PHE A 129 -4.87 4.79 2.84
CA PHE A 129 -3.98 3.65 3.04
C PHE A 129 -4.75 2.33 3.24
N ASN A 130 -5.88 2.36 3.96
CA ASN A 130 -6.75 1.19 4.09
C ASN A 130 -7.38 0.80 2.75
N LEU A 131 -7.74 1.77 1.91
CA LEU A 131 -8.23 1.52 0.55
C LEU A 131 -7.13 0.91 -0.31
N LEU A 132 -5.91 1.47 -0.28
CA LEU A 132 -4.73 0.93 -0.97
C LEU A 132 -4.45 -0.52 -0.55
N THR A 133 -4.48 -0.80 0.75
CA THR A 133 -4.30 -2.14 1.30
C THR A 133 -5.31 -3.13 0.71
N GLN A 134 -6.58 -2.76 0.70
CA GLN A 134 -7.65 -3.60 0.18
C GLN A 134 -7.53 -3.81 -1.35
N ILE A 135 -7.15 -2.78 -2.09
CA ILE A 135 -6.87 -2.86 -3.53
C ILE A 135 -5.73 -3.86 -3.78
N ILE A 136 -4.59 -3.71 -3.10
CA ILE A 136 -3.44 -4.59 -3.28
C ILE A 136 -3.77 -6.04 -2.92
N LEU A 137 -4.58 -6.28 -1.88
CA LEU A 137 -5.05 -7.62 -1.51
C LEU A 137 -5.96 -8.27 -2.56
N LYS A 138 -6.56 -7.49 -3.46
CA LYS A 138 -7.34 -8.00 -4.60
C LYS A 138 -6.50 -8.30 -5.84
N VAL A 139 -5.25 -7.86 -5.91
CA VAL A 139 -4.38 -8.10 -7.05
C VAL A 139 -3.79 -9.51 -6.96
N GLN A 140 -3.47 -10.14 -8.11
CA GLN A 140 -2.71 -11.39 -8.15
C GLN A 140 -1.43 -11.28 -7.28
N PRO A 141 -1.06 -12.30 -6.48
CA PRO A 141 0.09 -12.24 -5.59
C PRO A 141 1.40 -11.82 -6.26
N SER A 142 1.66 -12.29 -7.48
CA SER A 142 2.86 -11.93 -8.27
C SER A 142 2.94 -10.44 -8.61
N HIS A 143 1.82 -9.80 -8.93
CA HIS A 143 1.80 -8.36 -9.21
C HIS A 143 1.79 -7.53 -7.93
N ALA A 144 1.05 -7.98 -6.89
CA ALA A 144 1.08 -7.36 -5.57
C ALA A 144 2.50 -7.30 -4.99
N PHE A 145 3.30 -8.35 -5.23
CA PHE A 145 4.71 -8.42 -4.85
C PHE A 145 5.52 -7.29 -5.48
N LYS A 146 5.38 -7.07 -6.79
CA LYS A 146 6.06 -5.95 -7.49
C LYS A 146 5.61 -4.60 -6.94
N PHE A 147 4.29 -4.37 -6.83
CA PHE A 147 3.77 -3.09 -6.35
C PHE A 147 4.25 -2.73 -4.94
N ILE A 148 4.28 -3.70 -4.03
CA ILE A 148 4.75 -3.45 -2.66
C ILE A 148 6.25 -3.23 -2.61
N ARG A 149 7.02 -3.95 -3.43
CA ARG A 149 8.46 -3.72 -3.54
C ARG A 149 8.74 -2.28 -3.97
N ASP A 150 8.06 -1.81 -5.02
CA ASP A 150 8.25 -0.46 -5.54
C ASP A 150 7.83 0.59 -4.49
N LEU A 151 6.71 0.39 -3.78
CA LEU A 151 6.25 1.28 -2.70
C LEU A 151 7.16 1.29 -1.45
N ALA A 152 7.81 0.16 -1.14
CA ALA A 152 8.71 0.04 0.01
C ALA A 152 10.14 0.53 -0.29
N SER A 153 10.53 0.54 -1.58
CA SER A 153 11.87 0.89 -2.04
C SER A 153 12.19 2.38 -1.92
N GLU A 154 13.46 2.71 -2.12
CA GLU A 154 13.93 4.09 -2.21
C GLU A 154 13.39 4.87 -3.42
N GLU A 155 12.83 4.18 -4.42
CA GLU A 155 12.21 4.81 -5.59
C GLU A 155 10.91 5.53 -5.22
N CYS A 156 10.22 5.09 -4.16
CA CYS A 156 9.05 5.78 -3.65
C CYS A 156 9.48 7.07 -2.94
N PRO A 157 9.06 8.28 -3.35
CA PRO A 157 9.54 9.52 -2.75
C PRO A 157 8.95 9.80 -1.35
N TYR A 158 8.00 8.97 -0.89
CA TYR A 158 7.24 9.21 0.33
C TYR A 158 7.68 8.27 1.46
N LEU A 159 8.48 8.78 2.41
CA LEU A 159 9.01 7.99 3.53
C LEU A 159 7.93 7.28 4.35
N ASN A 160 6.80 7.94 4.59
CA ASN A 160 5.65 7.33 5.27
C ASN A 160 5.03 6.18 4.47
N MET A 161 5.03 6.25 3.13
CA MET A 161 4.59 5.13 2.29
C MET A 161 5.56 3.97 2.38
N ARG A 162 6.88 4.23 2.36
CA ARG A 162 7.89 3.17 2.49
C ARG A 162 7.67 2.35 3.75
N SER A 163 7.52 3.02 4.90
CA SER A 163 7.21 2.37 6.18
C SER A 163 5.85 1.64 6.14
N SER A 164 4.80 2.30 5.63
CA SER A 164 3.47 1.70 5.56
C SER A 164 3.41 0.48 4.61
N ALA A 165 4.19 0.49 3.53
CA ALA A 165 4.30 -0.61 2.57
C ALA A 165 4.93 -1.86 3.23
N ILE A 166 5.91 -1.69 4.14
CA ILE A 166 6.46 -2.80 4.93
C ILE A 166 5.37 -3.38 5.86
N SER A 167 4.56 -2.51 6.46
CA SER A 167 3.41 -2.95 7.25
C SER A 167 2.40 -3.77 6.43
N LEU A 168 2.19 -3.40 5.16
CA LEU A 168 1.34 -4.13 4.22
C LEU A 168 2.00 -5.42 3.74
N LEU A 169 3.31 -5.43 3.49
CA LEU A 169 4.09 -6.63 3.18
C LEU A 169 3.89 -7.69 4.27
N ARG A 170 3.97 -7.30 5.54
CA ARG A 170 3.67 -8.18 6.68
C ARG A 170 2.28 -8.79 6.61
N ARG A 171 1.25 -8.03 6.20
CA ARG A 171 -0.12 -8.56 6.03
C ARG A 171 -0.21 -9.55 4.87
N LEU A 172 0.52 -9.31 3.78
CA LEU A 172 0.57 -10.21 2.62
C LEU A 172 1.29 -11.53 2.93
N VAL A 173 2.34 -11.49 3.77
CA VAL A 173 2.97 -12.70 4.32
C VAL A 173 1.98 -13.48 5.18
N VAL A 174 1.26 -12.83 6.10
CA VAL A 174 0.23 -13.51 6.89
C VAL A 174 -0.82 -14.15 5.99
N ARG A 175 -1.30 -13.45 4.95
CA ARG A 175 -2.22 -14.01 3.95
C ARG A 175 -1.65 -15.26 3.28
N ALA A 176 -0.40 -15.21 2.81
CA ALA A 176 0.22 -16.32 2.10
C ALA A 176 0.38 -17.57 2.98
N PHE A 177 0.69 -17.39 4.27
CA PHE A 177 0.80 -18.47 5.26
C PHE A 177 -0.51 -18.84 5.96
N ASN A 178 -1.65 -18.23 5.60
CA ASN A 178 -2.96 -18.64 6.15
C ASN A 178 -3.45 -19.98 5.57
N HIS A 179 -2.87 -20.45 4.47
CA HIS A 179 -3.11 -21.78 3.92
C HIS A 179 -1.96 -22.71 4.35
N ASP A 180 -2.29 -23.94 4.80
CA ASP A 180 -1.30 -24.99 5.06
C ASP A 180 -1.56 -26.21 4.17
N PRO A 181 -0.69 -26.51 3.19
CA PRO A 181 0.50 -25.74 2.81
C PRO A 181 0.17 -24.42 2.08
N PRO A 182 1.07 -23.42 2.11
CA PRO A 182 0.95 -22.23 1.27
C PRO A 182 0.83 -22.57 -0.21
N ALA A 183 0.21 -21.69 -0.99
CA ALA A 183 0.14 -21.87 -2.44
C ALA A 183 1.55 -21.88 -3.05
N ARG A 184 1.84 -22.88 -3.89
CA ARG A 184 3.20 -23.12 -4.41
C ARG A 184 3.80 -21.93 -5.16
N ASP A 185 2.96 -21.18 -5.85
CA ASP A 185 3.37 -20.05 -6.69
C ASP A 185 3.20 -18.69 -5.98
N ASP A 186 2.92 -18.68 -4.66
CA ASP A 186 2.78 -17.44 -3.90
C ASP A 186 4.16 -16.89 -3.51
N PRO A 187 4.61 -15.77 -4.10
CA PRO A 187 5.97 -15.27 -3.90
C PRO A 187 6.22 -14.86 -2.43
N PHE A 188 5.18 -14.51 -1.68
CA PHE A 188 5.27 -14.12 -0.27
C PHE A 188 5.50 -15.30 0.69
N ALA A 189 5.44 -16.55 0.20
CA ALA A 189 5.76 -17.77 0.94
C ALA A 189 6.93 -18.55 0.32
N SER A 190 7.81 -17.86 -0.39
CA SER A 190 8.97 -18.45 -1.09
C SER A 190 10.27 -17.72 -0.76
N GLN A 191 11.42 -18.29 -1.15
CA GLN A 191 12.74 -17.67 -0.98
C GLN A 191 12.86 -16.31 -1.69
N LEU A 192 12.12 -16.13 -2.80
CA LEU A 192 12.09 -14.89 -3.56
C LEU A 192 11.74 -13.67 -2.68
N LEU A 193 10.93 -13.87 -1.64
CA LEU A 193 10.61 -12.82 -0.68
C LEU A 193 11.86 -12.18 -0.09
N LEU A 194 12.77 -12.99 0.45
CA LEU A 194 13.97 -12.45 1.10
C LEU A 194 15.04 -12.04 0.08
N GLU A 195 15.09 -12.68 -1.09
CA GLU A 195 16.00 -12.29 -2.17
C GLU A 195 15.71 -10.86 -2.65
N GLU A 196 14.43 -10.52 -2.86
CA GLU A 196 14.02 -9.21 -3.40
C GLU A 196 13.90 -8.14 -2.30
N TYR A 197 13.44 -8.50 -1.10
CA TYR A 197 13.18 -7.51 -0.06
C TYR A 197 14.32 -7.28 0.93
N ASN A 198 15.28 -8.19 1.10
CA ASN A 198 16.40 -7.92 2.01
C ASN A 198 17.19 -6.65 1.67
N PRO A 199 17.49 -6.35 0.38
CA PRO A 199 18.13 -5.08 0.02
C PRO A 199 17.33 -3.86 0.48
N ILE A 200 15.99 -3.92 0.44
CA ILE A 200 15.10 -2.82 0.84
C ILE A 200 14.94 -2.74 2.38
N LEU A 201 14.78 -3.88 3.03
CA LEU A 201 14.48 -3.98 4.46
C LEU A 201 15.72 -3.72 5.32
N LEU A 202 16.89 -4.17 4.88
CA LEU A 202 18.14 -4.11 5.64
C LEU A 202 19.04 -2.93 5.27
N GLN A 203 18.69 -2.15 4.24
CA GLN A 203 19.35 -0.88 3.93
C GLN A 203 18.75 0.22 4.81
N SER A 204 19.59 0.95 5.52
CA SER A 204 19.19 2.06 6.38
C SER A 204 20.38 2.98 6.64
N PRO A 205 20.25 4.30 6.43
CA PRO A 205 21.30 5.24 6.80
C PRO A 205 21.68 5.13 8.28
N VAL A 206 20.70 4.90 9.16
CA VAL A 206 20.89 4.76 10.61
C VAL A 206 21.72 3.53 10.98
N LEU A 207 21.70 2.47 10.15
CA LEU A 207 22.47 1.24 10.38
C LEU A 207 23.85 1.29 9.71
N GLU A 208 24.04 2.18 8.72
CA GLU A 208 25.26 2.33 7.91
C GLU A 208 26.22 3.39 8.46
N GLU A 209 25.74 4.33 9.28
CA GLU A 209 26.56 5.38 9.90
C GLU A 209 27.61 4.80 10.87
N LYS A 210 28.75 4.44 10.28
CA LYS A 210 30.02 4.24 10.98
C LYS A 210 30.60 5.61 11.34
N GLU A 211 30.60 5.93 12.62
CA GLU A 211 31.67 6.70 13.30
C GLU A 211 32.04 8.10 12.77
N ALA A 212 31.27 8.70 11.86
CA ALA A 212 31.53 10.06 11.37
C ALA A 212 30.88 11.10 12.30
N GLU A 213 31.64 11.53 13.31
CA GLU A 213 31.54 12.83 13.99
C GLU A 213 30.12 13.30 14.38
N GLY A 214 29.64 12.75 15.50
CA GLY A 214 28.45 13.22 16.20
C GLY A 214 27.16 12.79 15.50
N LEU A 215 26.47 11.81 16.09
CA LEU A 215 25.11 11.37 15.72
C LEU A 215 24.20 12.58 15.47
N LYS A 216 24.15 13.01 14.21
CA LYS A 216 23.30 14.11 13.76
C LYS A 216 21.90 13.53 13.63
N PHE A 217 21.10 13.80 14.66
CA PHE A 217 19.64 13.73 14.65
C PHE A 217 19.07 12.46 13.98
N VAL A 218 18.90 11.40 14.77
CA VAL A 218 18.21 10.19 14.33
C VAL A 218 16.82 10.58 13.77
N ASP A 219 16.59 10.32 12.48
CA ASP A 219 15.32 10.63 11.83
C ASP A 219 14.22 9.73 12.41
N THR A 220 13.23 10.36 13.06
CA THR A 220 12.06 9.66 13.62
C THR A 220 11.30 8.86 12.56
N GLN A 221 11.25 9.32 11.30
CA GLN A 221 10.59 8.57 10.23
C GLN A 221 11.31 7.27 9.89
N GLU A 222 12.64 7.32 9.85
CA GLU A 222 13.46 6.14 9.62
C GLU A 222 13.39 5.15 10.78
N MET A 223 13.37 5.64 12.02
CA MET A 223 13.16 4.77 13.19
C MET A 223 11.80 4.08 13.16
N ASN A 224 10.74 4.78 12.76
CA ASN A 224 9.43 4.18 12.56
C ASN A 224 9.43 3.14 11.43
N ARG A 225 10.22 3.33 10.37
CA ARG A 225 10.41 2.31 9.32
C ARG A 225 11.08 1.06 9.90
N LEU A 226 12.13 1.21 10.71
CA LEU A 226 12.82 0.09 11.35
C LEU A 226 11.94 -0.68 12.34
N VAL A 227 11.01 0.00 13.04
CA VAL A 227 9.95 -0.66 13.83
C VAL A 227 9.10 -1.59 12.95
N GLU A 228 8.67 -1.13 11.77
CA GLU A 228 7.90 -1.98 10.83
C GLU A 228 8.75 -3.12 10.25
N VAL A 229 10.04 -2.91 9.99
CA VAL A 229 10.98 -3.97 9.55
C VAL A 229 11.10 -5.07 10.62
N LEU A 230 11.33 -4.71 11.89
CA LEU A 230 11.38 -5.69 12.98
C LEU A 230 10.03 -6.40 13.14
N GLY A 231 8.92 -5.65 13.04
CA GLY A 231 7.58 -6.22 13.06
C GLY A 231 7.32 -7.22 11.93
N PHE A 232 7.89 -6.98 10.74
CA PHE A 232 7.86 -7.90 9.62
C PHE A 232 8.63 -9.18 9.92
N PHE A 233 9.91 -9.08 10.35
CA PHE A 233 10.73 -10.26 10.64
C PHE A 233 10.15 -11.10 11.78
N TYR A 234 9.65 -10.47 12.85
CA TYR A 234 8.97 -11.17 13.93
C TYR A 234 7.80 -12.03 13.41
N VAL A 235 6.94 -11.45 12.56
CA VAL A 235 5.82 -12.19 11.96
C VAL A 235 6.30 -13.28 11.01
N LEU A 236 7.31 -12.99 10.18
CA LEU A 236 7.84 -13.97 9.24
C LEU A 236 8.41 -15.19 9.98
N PHE A 237 9.20 -14.98 11.03
CA PHE A 237 9.67 -16.07 11.89
C PHE A 237 8.51 -16.85 12.52
N ALA A 238 7.49 -16.17 13.03
CA ALA A 238 6.36 -16.81 13.67
C ALA A 238 5.51 -17.66 12.71
N ARG A 239 5.42 -17.27 11.43
CA ARG A 239 4.58 -17.94 10.41
C ARG A 239 5.34 -18.99 9.62
N ASP A 240 6.61 -18.76 9.28
CA ASP A 240 7.40 -19.64 8.45
C ASP A 240 8.12 -20.73 9.26
N GLY A 241 7.33 -21.62 9.89
CA GLY A 241 7.86 -22.74 10.68
C GLY A 241 8.60 -23.79 9.85
N LYS A 242 8.23 -23.94 8.56
CA LYS A 242 8.84 -24.89 7.60
C LYS A 242 10.03 -24.29 6.85
N ASN A 243 10.40 -23.04 7.14
CA ASN A 243 11.50 -22.30 6.53
C ASN A 243 11.42 -22.21 4.99
N LEU A 244 10.22 -22.01 4.43
CA LEU A 244 9.99 -21.88 3.00
C LEU A 244 10.64 -20.63 2.41
N THR A 245 10.72 -19.56 3.20
CA THR A 245 11.37 -18.29 2.79
C THR A 245 12.87 -18.30 3.01
N GLY A 246 13.41 -19.27 3.75
CA GLY A 246 14.81 -19.31 4.15
C GLY A 246 15.15 -18.44 5.36
N VAL A 247 14.18 -17.73 5.96
CA VAL A 247 14.41 -16.81 7.10
C VAL A 247 15.11 -17.47 8.30
N ARG A 248 14.89 -18.77 8.52
CA ARG A 248 15.48 -19.57 9.61
C ARG A 248 16.79 -20.26 9.22
N SER A 249 17.32 -20.01 8.01
CA SER A 249 18.63 -20.53 7.62
C SER A 249 19.74 -19.84 8.43
N ALA A 250 20.84 -20.55 8.67
CA ALA A 250 21.99 -20.01 9.41
C ALA A 250 22.55 -18.76 8.72
N GLU A 251 22.59 -18.76 7.38
CA GLU A 251 23.03 -17.64 6.56
C GLU A 251 22.11 -16.43 6.72
N SER A 252 20.78 -16.61 6.61
CA SER A 252 19.82 -15.52 6.78
C SER A 252 19.84 -14.95 8.19
N ILE A 253 19.91 -15.79 9.23
CA ILE A 253 20.03 -15.35 10.62
C ILE A 253 21.30 -14.53 10.84
N LYS A 254 22.44 -14.99 10.30
CA LYS A 254 23.72 -14.26 10.38
C LYS A 254 23.64 -12.91 9.71
N VAL A 255 23.04 -12.83 8.52
CA VAL A 255 22.85 -11.56 7.79
C VAL A 255 21.94 -10.62 8.58
N LEU A 256 20.81 -11.12 9.09
CA LEU A 256 19.87 -10.33 9.88
C LEU A 256 20.52 -9.78 11.16
N ARG A 257 21.28 -10.62 11.87
CA ARG A 257 22.02 -10.17 13.07
C ARG A 257 23.01 -9.08 12.75
N ASN A 258 23.86 -9.29 11.75
CA ASN A 258 24.93 -8.36 11.41
C ASN A 258 24.42 -7.03 10.87
N LYS A 259 23.35 -7.06 10.06
CA LYS A 259 22.85 -5.86 9.39
C LYS A 259 21.79 -5.10 10.17
N LEU A 260 21.02 -5.77 11.04
CA LEU A 260 19.88 -5.16 11.72
C LEU A 260 19.97 -5.26 13.24
N VAL A 261 20.07 -6.47 13.79
CA VAL A 261 19.93 -6.68 15.24
C VAL A 261 21.08 -6.06 16.02
N VAL A 262 22.33 -6.36 15.65
CA VAL A 262 23.52 -5.86 16.35
C VAL A 262 23.63 -4.32 16.29
N PRO A 263 23.49 -3.67 15.11
CA PRO A 263 23.54 -2.21 15.04
C PRO A 263 22.41 -1.55 15.85
N LEU A 264 21.18 -2.07 15.80
CA LEU A 264 20.07 -1.50 16.55
C LEU A 264 20.22 -1.66 18.06
N THR A 265 20.72 -2.81 18.53
CA THR A 265 21.01 -3.01 19.95
C THR A 265 22.00 -1.95 20.44
N LYS A 266 23.09 -1.71 19.69
CA LYS A 266 24.08 -0.68 20.00
C LYS A 266 23.43 0.71 20.12
N ILE A 267 22.63 1.09 19.12
CA ILE A 267 21.91 2.38 19.11
C ILE A 267 20.98 2.52 20.31
N THR A 268 20.22 1.46 20.65
CA THR A 268 19.30 1.51 21.80
C THR A 268 20.01 1.58 23.15
N CYS A 269 21.18 0.96 23.29
CA CYS A 269 21.97 1.03 24.52
C CYS A 269 22.69 2.38 24.70
N GLU A 270 23.09 3.03 23.61
CA GLU A 270 23.84 4.30 23.65
C GLU A 270 22.94 5.53 23.90
N GLN A 271 21.61 5.43 23.74
CA GLN A 271 20.69 6.59 23.74
C GLN A 271 19.69 6.66 24.92
N GLU A 272 19.82 5.83 25.96
CA GLU A 272 19.11 6.04 27.23
C GLU A 272 19.95 6.99 28.13
N PRO A 273 19.52 8.20 28.59
CA PRO A 273 18.18 8.82 28.60
C PRO A 273 18.21 10.37 28.38
N VAL A 274 18.31 10.88 27.15
CA VAL A 274 18.08 12.32 26.86
C VAL A 274 17.40 12.47 25.50
N LEU A 275 16.15 12.01 25.39
CA LEU A 275 15.33 12.26 24.21
C LEU A 275 14.19 13.20 24.58
N GLU A 276 14.33 14.46 24.18
CA GLU A 276 13.29 15.48 24.34
C GLU A 276 12.09 15.22 23.41
N ASP A 277 12.25 14.42 22.35
CA ASP A 277 11.17 14.03 21.43
C ASP A 277 10.47 12.75 21.88
N PRO A 278 9.19 12.82 22.31
CA PRO A 278 8.40 11.65 22.70
C PRO A 278 8.27 10.62 21.56
N SER A 279 8.20 11.07 20.31
CA SER A 279 7.99 10.20 19.14
C SER A 279 9.18 9.27 18.94
N LEU A 280 10.40 9.83 19.04
CA LEU A 280 11.64 9.09 18.94
C LEU A 280 11.80 8.13 20.13
N TYR A 281 11.46 8.58 21.34
CA TYR A 281 11.46 7.72 22.53
C TYR A 281 10.55 6.49 22.36
N PHE A 282 9.31 6.67 21.87
CA PHE A 282 8.39 5.55 21.62
C PHE A 282 8.91 4.59 20.53
N ALA A 283 9.51 5.12 19.47
CA ALA A 283 10.10 4.30 18.41
C ALA A 283 11.26 3.44 18.96
N MET A 284 12.18 4.05 19.72
CA MET A 284 13.30 3.34 20.33
C MET A 284 12.84 2.27 21.30
N ARG A 285 11.86 2.57 22.17
CA ARG A 285 11.32 1.58 23.08
C ARG A 285 10.66 0.41 22.34
N SER A 286 9.97 0.70 21.24
CA SER A 286 9.36 -0.32 20.38
C SER A 286 10.41 -1.20 19.69
N ILE A 287 11.54 -0.62 19.29
CA ILE A 287 12.70 -1.35 18.75
C ILE A 287 13.26 -2.29 19.81
N SER A 288 13.59 -1.79 21.01
CA SER A 288 14.16 -2.61 22.09
C SER A 288 13.31 -3.84 22.40
N VAL A 289 12.00 -3.65 22.57
CA VAL A 289 11.06 -4.78 22.83
C VAL A 289 11.01 -5.75 21.65
N SER A 290 11.09 -5.26 20.41
CA SER A 290 11.06 -6.12 19.22
C SER A 290 12.36 -6.90 19.05
N LEU A 291 13.51 -6.32 19.39
CA LEU A 291 14.81 -6.99 19.36
C LEU A 291 14.87 -8.13 20.36
N GLU A 292 14.40 -7.91 21.61
CA GLU A 292 14.33 -8.96 22.64
C GLU A 292 13.56 -10.19 22.13
N ARG A 293 12.40 -9.96 21.51
CA ARG A 293 11.56 -11.03 20.94
C ARG A 293 12.23 -11.75 19.78
N ILE A 294 12.90 -11.02 18.90
CA ILE A 294 13.59 -11.61 17.75
C ILE A 294 14.78 -12.46 18.22
N GLU A 295 15.59 -11.96 19.16
CA GLU A 295 16.73 -12.71 19.71
C GLU A 295 16.28 -13.97 20.46
N GLU A 296 15.17 -13.91 21.19
CA GLU A 296 14.57 -15.10 21.82
C GLU A 296 14.21 -16.16 20.77
N ILE A 297 13.58 -15.75 19.67
CA ILE A 297 13.21 -16.66 18.58
C ILE A 297 14.47 -17.25 17.91
N ILE A 298 15.48 -16.42 17.62
CA ILE A 298 16.72 -16.87 16.98
C ILE A 298 17.43 -17.88 17.90
N SER A 299 17.54 -17.59 19.19
CA SER A 299 18.19 -18.48 20.16
C SER A 299 17.52 -19.86 20.22
N ARG A 300 16.19 -19.93 20.07
CA ARG A 300 15.43 -21.19 19.99
C ARG A 300 15.61 -21.95 18.67
N ILE A 301 16.00 -21.27 17.60
CA ILE A 301 16.29 -21.90 16.30
C ILE A 301 17.70 -22.49 16.30
N GLU A 302 18.63 -21.86 16.99
CA GLU A 302 20.04 -22.27 17.09
C GLU A 302 20.28 -23.37 18.14
N SER A 303 19.35 -23.57 19.08
CA SER A 303 19.37 -24.63 20.09
C SER A 303 18.90 -25.99 19.55
#